data_AF-A0A1G9LBI7-F1
#
_entry.id   AF-A0A1G9LBI7-F1
#
_cell.length_a   1.000
_cell.length_b   1.000
_cell.length_c   1.000
_cell.angle_alpha   90.00
_cell.angle_beta   90.00
_cell.angle_gamma   90.00
#
_symmetry.space_group_name_H-M   'P 1'
#
loop_
_entity.id
_entity.type
_entity.pdbx_description
1 polymer ?
#
loop_
_entity_poly.entity_id
_entity_poly.type
_entity_poly.pdbx_seq_one_letter_code
_entity_poly.pdbx_strand_id
1 'polypeptide(L)'
;MFNKEIYIKEMTKMVDNAIERMKNEYSQFKIFTASIWTDPNAAASSIGFDSKENSLKNVDKSNEWDKKYYEKYLAEGDLEQAALFKPKEATRMCNPADYNLKDFEETSHKSFSKNWESETDGKCWTELYPALREIGKYAFAKIKNANLEDGFELSINSKKDWYGKTWKI
;
A
#
# COMPACT_ATOMS: atom_id res chain seq x y z
N MET A 1 6.45 23.74 4.83
CA MET A 1 6.60 23.73 3.36
C MET A 1 7.28 22.43 2.97
N PHE A 2 6.78 21.74 1.94
CA PHE A 2 7.33 20.45 1.50
C PHE A 2 8.66 20.62 0.80
N ASN A 3 9.65 19.82 1.19
CA ASN A 3 10.93 19.73 0.51
C ASN A 3 11.03 18.40 -0.23
N LYS A 4 10.77 18.43 -1.54
CA LYS A 4 10.79 17.25 -2.40
C LYS A 4 12.16 16.55 -2.41
N GLU A 5 13.27 17.29 -2.45
CA GLU A 5 14.61 16.70 -2.53
C GLU A 5 14.93 15.87 -1.28
N ILE A 6 14.60 16.41 -0.10
CA ILE A 6 14.75 15.70 1.18
C ILE A 6 13.83 14.47 1.20
N TYR A 7 12.56 14.62 0.78
CA TYR A 7 11.61 13.52 0.73
C TYR A 7 12.11 12.37 -0.15
N ILE A 8 12.59 12.68 -1.36
CA ILE A 8 13.11 11.68 -2.28
C ILE A 8 14.32 10.96 -1.67
N LYS A 9 15.22 11.69 -0.98
CA LYS A 9 16.38 11.09 -0.32
C LYS A 9 15.97 10.16 0.84
N GLU A 10 15.03 10.58 1.67
CA GLU A 10 14.50 9.78 2.79
C GLU A 10 13.82 8.50 2.27
N MET A 11 12.95 8.63 1.29
CA MET A 11 12.23 7.50 0.69
C MET A 11 13.16 6.55 -0.08
N THR A 12 14.15 7.07 -0.80
CA THR A 12 15.15 6.25 -1.49
C THR A 12 15.92 5.38 -0.50
N LYS A 13 16.34 5.97 0.62
CA LYS A 13 17.02 5.23 1.69
C LYS A 13 16.12 4.14 2.28
N MET A 14 14.86 4.46 2.58
CA MET A 14 13.88 3.48 3.08
C MET A 14 13.70 2.31 2.10
N VAL A 15 13.53 2.61 0.81
CA VAL A 15 13.39 1.58 -0.23
C VAL A 15 14.66 0.73 -0.35
N ASP A 16 15.84 1.34 -0.38
CA ASP A 16 17.10 0.60 -0.51
C ASP A 16 17.33 -0.33 0.70
N ASN A 17 17.09 0.16 1.91
CA ASN A 17 17.12 -0.64 3.13
C ASN A 17 16.14 -1.83 3.07
N ALA A 18 14.89 -1.58 2.67
CA ALA A 18 13.87 -2.63 2.58
C ALA A 18 14.26 -3.72 1.58
N ILE A 19 14.77 -3.33 0.41
CA ILE A 19 15.20 -4.29 -0.62
C ILE A 19 16.43 -5.09 -0.17
N GLU A 20 17.38 -4.46 0.51
CA GLU A 20 18.54 -5.14 1.08
C GLU A 20 18.11 -6.15 2.16
N ARG A 21 17.27 -5.73 3.10
CA ARG A 21 16.72 -6.60 4.14
C ARG A 21 15.91 -7.75 3.57
N MET A 22 15.07 -7.51 2.56
CA MET A 22 14.33 -8.58 1.87
C MET A 22 15.27 -9.63 1.26
N LYS A 23 16.39 -9.22 0.67
CA LYS A 23 17.36 -10.16 0.10
C LYS A 23 18.11 -10.96 1.16
N ASN A 24 18.46 -10.32 2.28
CA ASN A 24 19.32 -10.93 3.29
C ASN A 24 18.53 -11.74 4.32
N GLU A 25 17.42 -11.20 4.82
CA GLU A 25 16.61 -11.78 5.90
C GLU A 25 15.48 -12.67 5.36
N TYR A 26 14.98 -12.39 4.15
CA TYR A 26 13.79 -13.03 3.58
C TYR A 26 14.02 -13.57 2.16
N SER A 27 15.22 -14.10 1.86
CA SER A 27 15.61 -14.54 0.51
C SER A 27 14.64 -15.55 -0.13
N GLN A 28 13.96 -16.37 0.67
CA GLN A 28 13.00 -17.39 0.21
C GLN A 28 11.56 -16.86 0.12
N PHE A 29 11.27 -15.66 0.65
CA PHE A 29 9.95 -15.06 0.58
C PHE A 29 9.66 -14.62 -0.84
N LYS A 30 8.58 -15.14 -1.43
CA LYS A 30 8.09 -14.71 -2.73
C LYS A 30 7.17 -13.51 -2.58
N ILE A 31 7.60 -12.37 -3.11
CA ILE A 31 6.84 -11.13 -3.03
C ILE A 31 5.76 -11.15 -4.11
N PHE A 32 4.50 -11.17 -3.70
CA PHE A 32 3.35 -11.02 -4.60
C PHE A 32 2.87 -9.57 -4.66
N THR A 33 2.86 -8.87 -3.53
CA THR A 33 2.51 -7.44 -3.46
C THR A 33 3.60 -6.68 -2.72
N ALA A 34 3.95 -5.49 -3.22
CA ALA A 34 4.64 -4.47 -2.45
C ALA A 34 3.75 -3.22 -2.39
N SER A 35 3.67 -2.56 -1.24
CA SER A 35 2.96 -1.27 -1.14
C SER A 35 3.81 -0.27 -0.41
N ILE A 36 3.93 0.94 -0.99
CA ILE A 36 4.58 2.08 -0.36
C ILE A 36 3.49 3.11 -0.04
N TRP A 37 3.43 3.54 1.21
CA TRP A 37 2.51 4.61 1.58
C TRP A 37 3.25 5.74 2.26
N THR A 38 2.77 6.96 2.07
CA THR A 38 3.11 8.13 2.88
C THR A 38 1.85 8.61 3.57
N ASP A 39 1.89 8.75 4.89
CA ASP A 39 0.87 9.41 5.69
C ASP A 39 1.30 10.87 5.94
N PRO A 40 0.66 11.85 5.27
CA PRO A 40 0.97 13.26 5.43
C PRO A 40 0.62 13.81 6.82
N ASN A 41 -0.27 13.17 7.57
CA ASN A 41 -0.61 13.57 8.94
C ASN A 41 0.39 13.02 9.95
N ALA A 42 0.88 11.80 9.75
CA ALA A 42 1.92 11.22 10.62
C ALA A 42 3.33 11.75 10.31
N ALA A 43 3.54 12.34 9.14
CA ALA A 43 4.87 12.60 8.58
C ALA A 43 5.74 11.34 8.56
N ALA A 44 5.14 10.24 8.10
CA ALA A 44 5.79 8.95 8.02
C ALA A 44 5.49 8.28 6.68
N SER A 45 6.41 7.42 6.26
CA SER A 45 6.17 6.48 5.16
C SER A 45 6.60 5.09 5.56
N SER A 46 6.04 4.12 4.85
CA SER A 46 6.45 2.75 4.96
C SER A 46 6.41 2.02 3.62
N ILE A 47 7.16 0.93 3.54
CA ILE A 47 7.01 -0.11 2.53
C ILE A 47 6.68 -1.43 3.22
N GLY A 48 5.69 -2.16 2.70
CA GLY A 48 5.32 -3.49 3.15
C GLY A 48 5.24 -4.50 2.01
N PHE A 49 5.34 -5.78 2.35
CA PHE A 49 5.33 -6.90 1.39
C PHE A 49 4.33 -7.99 1.77
N ASP A 50 3.67 -8.53 0.76
CA ASP A 50 2.69 -9.59 0.93
C ASP A 50 2.98 -10.79 0.03
N SER A 51 2.65 -11.99 0.52
CA SER A 51 2.65 -13.21 -0.27
C SER A 51 1.30 -13.42 -0.93
N LYS A 52 1.27 -14.23 -1.99
CA LYS A 52 0.02 -14.60 -2.67
C LYS A 52 -0.92 -15.36 -1.75
N GLU A 53 -0.38 -16.28 -0.96
CA GLU A 53 -1.16 -17.09 -0.01
C GLU A 53 -1.87 -16.20 1.02
N ASN A 54 -1.16 -15.25 1.63
CA ASN A 54 -1.76 -14.35 2.61
C ASN A 54 -2.78 -13.41 1.97
N SER A 55 -2.50 -12.90 0.76
CA SER A 55 -3.47 -12.11 0.00
C SER A 55 -4.78 -12.84 -0.23
N LEU A 56 -4.72 -14.07 -0.75
CA LEU A 56 -5.91 -14.88 -1.00
C LEU A 56 -6.66 -15.18 0.29
N LYS A 57 -5.94 -15.59 1.34
CA LYS A 57 -6.53 -15.85 2.66
C LYS A 57 -7.28 -14.63 3.23
N ASN A 58 -6.72 -13.43 3.08
CA ASN A 58 -7.37 -12.22 3.59
C ASN A 58 -8.52 -11.75 2.68
N VAL A 59 -8.44 -11.97 1.37
CA VAL A 59 -9.58 -11.77 0.47
C VAL A 59 -10.73 -12.71 0.84
N ASP A 60 -10.47 -13.99 1.06
CA ASP A 60 -11.50 -14.96 1.43
C ASP A 60 -12.19 -14.55 2.74
N LYS A 61 -11.42 -14.15 3.76
CA LYS A 61 -11.96 -13.61 5.01
C LYS A 61 -12.80 -12.35 4.81
N SER A 62 -12.35 -11.43 3.95
CA SER A 62 -13.11 -10.22 3.62
C SER A 62 -14.42 -10.59 2.95
N ASN A 63 -14.39 -11.53 2.01
CA ASN A 63 -15.56 -12.02 1.28
C ASN A 63 -16.55 -12.77 2.19
N GLU A 64 -16.06 -13.52 3.18
CA GLU A 64 -16.93 -14.15 4.19
C GLU A 64 -17.67 -13.10 5.02
N TRP A 65 -16.97 -12.04 5.43
CA TRP A 65 -17.58 -10.93 6.14
C TRP A 65 -18.57 -10.18 5.27
N ASP A 66 -18.17 -9.78 4.06
CA ASP A 66 -19.02 -9.13 3.05
C ASP A 66 -20.28 -9.95 2.79
N LYS A 67 -20.15 -11.27 2.57
CA LYS A 67 -21.28 -12.17 2.35
C LYS A 67 -22.28 -12.16 3.50
N LYS A 68 -21.81 -12.17 4.75
CA LYS A 68 -22.69 -12.12 5.94
C LYS A 68 -23.54 -10.85 5.95
N TYR A 69 -22.95 -9.70 5.65
CA TYR A 69 -23.68 -8.43 5.62
C TYR A 69 -24.56 -8.31 4.38
N TYR A 70 -24.09 -8.81 3.23
CA TYR A 70 -24.87 -8.91 2.01
C TYR A 70 -26.19 -9.67 2.23
N GLU A 71 -26.10 -10.88 2.78
CA GLU A 71 -27.28 -11.72 3.05
C GLU A 71 -28.21 -11.08 4.09
N LYS A 72 -27.65 -10.42 5.12
CA LYS A 72 -28.43 -9.66 6.10
C LYS A 72 -29.26 -8.56 5.43
N TYR A 73 -28.63 -7.69 4.64
CA TYR A 73 -29.33 -6.57 4.00
C TYR A 73 -30.32 -7.02 2.93
N LEU A 74 -30.02 -8.11 2.21
CA LEU A 74 -31.00 -8.75 1.32
C LEU A 74 -32.25 -9.23 2.06
N ALA A 75 -32.09 -9.85 3.24
CA ALA A 75 -33.22 -10.30 4.06
C ALA A 75 -34.05 -9.12 4.61
N GLU A 76 -33.42 -7.97 4.84
CA GLU A 76 -34.06 -6.72 5.26
C GLU A 76 -34.71 -5.95 4.08
N GLY A 77 -34.47 -6.37 2.84
CA GLY A 77 -34.94 -5.67 1.63
C GLY A 77 -34.15 -4.41 1.28
N ASP A 78 -33.03 -4.14 1.97
CA ASP A 78 -32.17 -2.98 1.75
C ASP A 78 -31.13 -3.27 0.66
N LEU A 79 -31.55 -3.11 -0.59
CA LEU A 79 -30.72 -3.39 -1.76
C LEU A 79 -29.54 -2.41 -1.92
N GLU A 80 -29.68 -1.18 -1.43
CA GLU A 80 -28.62 -0.17 -1.51
C GLU A 80 -27.46 -0.55 -0.59
N GLN A 81 -27.75 -0.92 0.66
CA GLN A 81 -26.73 -1.42 1.58
C GLN A 81 -26.18 -2.75 1.12
N ALA A 82 -27.02 -3.69 0.67
CA ALA A 82 -26.54 -4.97 0.14
C ALA A 82 -25.50 -4.76 -0.98
N ALA A 83 -25.72 -3.82 -1.91
CA ALA A 83 -24.76 -3.56 -2.98
C ALA A 83 -23.35 -3.19 -2.49
N LEU A 84 -23.21 -2.57 -1.31
CA LEU A 84 -21.92 -2.21 -0.72
C LEU A 84 -21.12 -3.41 -0.20
N PHE A 85 -21.80 -4.47 0.22
CA PHE A 85 -21.22 -5.69 0.80
C PHE A 85 -21.19 -6.86 -0.18
N LYS A 86 -21.44 -6.64 -1.47
CA LYS A 86 -21.37 -7.71 -2.45
C LYS A 86 -19.94 -8.29 -2.48
N PRO A 87 -19.74 -9.61 -2.23
CA PRO A 87 -18.43 -10.21 -2.27
C PRO A 87 -17.73 -9.95 -3.61
N LYS A 88 -16.42 -9.71 -3.56
CA LYS A 88 -15.64 -9.29 -4.71
C LYS A 88 -14.78 -10.44 -5.20
N GLU A 89 -14.65 -10.58 -6.51
CA GLU A 89 -13.66 -11.46 -7.15
C GLU A 89 -12.26 -10.83 -7.12
N ALA A 90 -11.84 -10.36 -5.94
CA ALA A 90 -10.49 -9.86 -5.74
C ALA A 90 -9.50 -11.03 -5.72
N THR A 91 -8.29 -10.83 -6.21
CA THR A 91 -7.21 -11.84 -6.15
C THR A 91 -6.04 -11.36 -5.29
N ARG A 92 -6.17 -10.18 -4.67
CA ARG A 92 -5.12 -9.50 -3.93
C ARG A 92 -5.72 -8.70 -2.79
N MET A 93 -5.06 -8.73 -1.63
CA MET A 93 -5.34 -7.80 -0.56
C MET A 93 -4.69 -6.44 -0.85
N CYS A 94 -5.51 -5.39 -0.92
CA CYS A 94 -5.06 -4.04 -1.26
C CYS A 94 -4.79 -3.16 -0.02
N ASN A 95 -5.12 -3.65 1.18
CA ASN A 95 -4.84 -2.95 2.42
C ASN A 95 -3.45 -3.37 2.98
N PRO A 96 -2.45 -2.47 3.03
CA PRO A 96 -1.11 -2.81 3.49
C PRO A 96 -1.05 -3.22 4.97
N ALA A 97 -2.05 -2.87 5.78
CA ALA A 97 -2.10 -3.27 7.19
C ALA A 97 -2.30 -4.80 7.38
N ASP A 98 -2.78 -5.49 6.35
CA ASP A 98 -3.08 -6.93 6.36
C ASP A 98 -1.94 -7.79 5.76
N TYR A 99 -0.83 -7.16 5.37
CA TYR A 99 0.30 -7.84 4.71
C TYR A 99 1.09 -8.72 5.68
N ASN A 100 1.73 -9.78 5.14
CA ASN A 100 2.66 -10.61 5.92
C ASN A 100 3.76 -9.79 6.60
N LEU A 101 4.40 -8.93 5.81
CA LEU A 101 5.47 -8.04 6.24
C LEU A 101 4.94 -6.60 6.13
N LYS A 102 3.91 -6.31 6.94
CA LYS A 102 3.42 -4.93 7.10
C LYS A 102 4.48 -4.08 7.76
N ASP A 103 4.47 -2.80 7.42
CA ASP A 103 5.35 -1.78 7.97
C ASP A 103 6.84 -2.22 8.01
N PHE A 104 7.29 -2.91 6.95
CA PHE A 104 8.54 -3.67 6.96
C PHE A 104 9.77 -2.77 7.16
N GLU A 105 9.77 -1.62 6.51
CA GLU A 105 10.75 -0.55 6.72
C GLU A 105 10.02 0.79 6.68
N GLU A 106 10.33 1.66 7.63
CA GLU A 106 9.65 2.93 7.83
C GLU A 106 10.64 4.09 7.84
N THR A 107 10.16 5.28 7.50
CA THR A 107 10.91 6.51 7.73
C THR A 107 9.99 7.59 8.27
N SER A 108 10.51 8.34 9.25
CA SER A 108 9.93 9.61 9.68
C SER A 108 10.50 10.74 8.82
N HIS A 109 9.63 11.63 8.36
CA HIS A 109 9.99 12.68 7.42
C HIS A 109 10.39 13.97 8.11
N LYS A 110 11.48 14.57 7.63
CA LYS A 110 11.83 15.97 7.90
C LYS A 110 11.45 16.88 6.73
N SER A 111 11.06 16.30 5.59
CA SER A 111 10.66 17.03 4.39
C SER A 111 9.35 17.78 4.51
N PHE A 112 8.50 17.47 5.50
CA PHE A 112 7.24 18.16 5.77
C PHE A 112 6.83 17.93 7.23
N SER A 113 5.90 18.76 7.72
CA SER A 113 5.42 18.70 9.11
C SER A 113 4.32 17.64 9.27
N LYS A 114 4.10 17.19 10.51
CA LYS A 114 2.89 16.42 10.86
C LYS A 114 1.62 17.22 10.57
N ASN A 115 0.50 16.53 10.45
CA ASN A 115 -0.82 17.08 10.15
C ASN A 115 -0.92 17.83 8.82
N TRP A 116 0.02 17.65 7.88
CA TRP A 116 0.08 18.45 6.66
C TRP A 116 -1.17 18.31 5.79
N GLU A 117 -1.79 17.13 5.75
CA GLU A 117 -3.07 16.95 5.06
C GLU A 117 -4.20 17.69 5.75
N SER A 118 -4.34 17.53 7.07
CA SER A 118 -5.36 18.22 7.86
C SER A 118 -5.23 19.75 7.76
N GLU A 119 -4.00 20.28 7.87
CA GLU A 119 -3.71 21.72 7.83
C GLU A 119 -3.91 22.34 6.44
N THR A 120 -3.97 21.52 5.38
CA THR A 120 -4.10 22.00 4.00
C THR A 120 -5.38 21.54 3.32
N ASP A 121 -6.32 20.95 4.05
CA ASP A 121 -7.54 20.31 3.51
C ASP A 121 -7.22 19.32 2.36
N GLY A 122 -6.12 18.59 2.52
CA GLY A 122 -5.61 17.62 1.55
C GLY A 122 -5.11 18.25 0.24
N LYS A 123 -4.74 19.53 0.24
CA LYS A 123 -4.03 20.16 -0.89
C LYS A 123 -2.57 19.68 -0.98
N CYS A 124 -1.97 19.19 0.11
CA CYS A 124 -0.63 18.59 0.12
C CYS A 124 -0.39 17.53 -0.97
N TRP A 125 -1.44 16.79 -1.35
CA TRP A 125 -1.39 15.73 -2.35
C TRP A 125 -1.00 16.21 -3.75
N THR A 126 -1.18 17.49 -4.07
CA THR A 126 -0.71 18.05 -5.36
C THR A 126 0.81 18.05 -5.47
N GLU A 127 1.51 18.16 -4.35
CA GLU A 127 2.98 18.13 -4.26
C GLU A 127 3.50 16.72 -3.90
N LEU A 128 2.83 16.04 -2.96
CA LEU A 128 3.25 14.72 -2.47
C LEU A 128 3.09 13.63 -3.53
N TYR A 129 1.95 13.57 -4.23
CA TYR A 129 1.66 12.46 -5.13
C TYR A 129 2.64 12.35 -6.32
N PRO A 130 3.07 13.45 -6.98
CA PRO A 130 4.14 13.38 -7.98
C PRO A 130 5.45 12.83 -7.41
N ALA A 131 5.87 13.24 -6.21
CA ALA A 131 7.08 12.77 -5.56
C ALA A 131 6.99 11.28 -5.19
N LEU A 132 5.85 10.85 -4.64
CA LEU A 132 5.60 9.45 -4.32
C LEU A 132 5.57 8.56 -5.59
N ARG A 133 5.08 9.07 -6.72
CA ARG A 133 5.17 8.38 -8.02
C ARG A 133 6.60 8.19 -8.51
N GLU A 134 7.48 9.14 -8.27
CA GLU A 134 8.91 9.00 -8.59
C GLU A 134 9.53 7.87 -7.76
N ILE A 135 9.20 7.81 -6.46
CA ILE A 135 9.63 6.72 -5.58
C ILE A 135 9.04 5.37 -6.01
N GLY A 136 7.75 5.31 -6.37
CA GLY A 136 7.14 4.07 -6.86
C GLY A 136 7.84 3.53 -8.12
N LYS A 137 8.23 4.40 -9.05
CA LYS A 137 9.04 4.00 -10.22
C LYS A 137 10.43 3.51 -9.82
N TYR A 138 11.09 4.22 -8.90
CA TYR A 138 12.42 3.84 -8.40
C TYR A 138 12.37 2.47 -7.72
N ALA A 139 11.43 2.27 -6.79
CA ALA A 139 11.24 1.02 -6.09
C ALA A 139 10.88 -0.12 -7.04
N PHE A 140 10.00 0.11 -8.01
CA PHE A 140 9.64 -0.89 -9.02
C PHE A 140 10.84 -1.31 -9.88
N ALA A 141 11.76 -0.40 -10.19
CA ALA A 141 13.00 -0.76 -10.89
C ALA A 141 13.94 -1.60 -10.01
N LYS A 142 14.07 -1.28 -8.73
CA LYS A 142 14.94 -2.00 -7.79
C LYS A 142 14.43 -3.41 -7.45
N ILE A 143 13.13 -3.54 -7.21
CA ILE A 143 12.50 -4.77 -6.72
C ILE A 143 12.48 -5.90 -7.73
N LYS A 144 12.64 -5.61 -9.03
CA LYS A 144 12.76 -6.62 -10.11
C LYS A 144 13.88 -7.65 -9.89
N ASN A 145 14.86 -7.32 -9.06
CA ASN A 145 15.97 -8.21 -8.71
C ASN A 145 15.73 -8.98 -7.39
N ALA A 146 14.52 -8.95 -6.83
CA ALA A 146 14.11 -9.72 -5.67
C ALA A 146 13.40 -11.03 -6.10
N ASN A 147 13.05 -11.87 -5.14
CA ASN A 147 12.30 -13.10 -5.38
C ASN A 147 10.80 -12.77 -5.51
N LEU A 148 10.31 -12.67 -6.74
CA LEU A 148 8.94 -12.23 -7.05
C LEU A 148 8.06 -13.42 -7.42
N GLU A 149 6.79 -13.36 -7.00
CA GLU A 149 5.76 -14.28 -7.45
C GLU A 149 5.16 -13.83 -8.79
N ASP A 150 4.68 -14.78 -9.59
CA ASP A 150 3.92 -14.49 -10.80
C ASP A 150 2.71 -13.59 -10.51
N GLY A 151 2.57 -12.54 -11.31
CA GLY A 151 1.55 -11.51 -11.09
C GLY A 151 1.92 -10.50 -10.01
N PHE A 152 3.21 -10.30 -9.73
CA PHE A 152 3.69 -9.27 -8.81
C PHE A 152 3.15 -7.87 -9.15
N GLU A 153 2.73 -7.12 -8.13
CA GLU A 153 2.36 -5.71 -8.24
C GLU A 153 2.99 -4.86 -7.13
N LEU A 154 3.49 -3.69 -7.50
CA LEU A 154 3.88 -2.63 -6.57
C LEU A 154 2.82 -1.52 -6.60
N SER A 155 2.35 -1.08 -5.44
CA SER A 155 1.44 0.06 -5.29
C SER A 155 2.06 1.23 -4.53
N ILE A 156 1.50 2.41 -4.78
CA ILE A 156 1.60 3.56 -3.89
C ILE A 156 0.21 4.04 -3.46
N ASN A 157 0.11 4.63 -2.27
CA ASN A 157 -1.12 5.30 -1.85
C ASN A 157 -1.38 6.62 -2.60
N SER A 158 -2.58 7.14 -2.42
CA SER A 158 -3.06 8.40 -2.96
C SER A 158 -4.02 9.05 -1.97
N LYS A 159 -4.49 10.26 -2.28
CA LYS A 159 -5.54 10.94 -1.50
C LYS A 159 -6.79 10.08 -1.26
N LYS A 160 -7.10 9.13 -2.16
CA LYS A 160 -8.36 8.38 -2.14
C LYS A 160 -8.23 6.97 -1.59
N ASP A 161 -7.05 6.37 -1.70
CA ASP A 161 -6.90 4.92 -1.50
C ASP A 161 -5.44 4.58 -1.16
N TRP A 162 -5.26 3.57 -0.32
CA TRP A 162 -3.98 2.95 0.02
C TRP A 162 -3.35 2.21 -1.17
N TYR A 163 -4.16 1.77 -2.13
CA TYR A 163 -3.73 1.04 -3.33
C TYR A 163 -4.00 1.84 -4.60
N GLY A 164 -3.47 3.07 -4.66
CA GLY A 164 -3.81 4.05 -5.69
C GLY A 164 -3.20 3.78 -7.07
N LYS A 165 -1.87 3.91 -7.19
CA LYS A 165 -1.17 3.67 -8.48
C LYS A 165 -0.34 2.42 -8.38
N THR A 166 -0.44 1.58 -9.42
CA THR A 166 0.30 0.32 -9.50
C THR A 166 1.27 0.25 -10.67
N TRP A 167 2.26 -0.63 -10.51
CA TRP A 167 3.17 -1.15 -11.54
C TRP A 167 3.20 -2.67 -11.45
N LYS A 168 3.22 -3.33 -12.61
CA LYS A 168 3.21 -4.79 -12.76
C LYS A 168 4.30 -5.23 -13.73
N ILE A 169 4.78 -6.46 -13.55
CA ILE A 169 5.70 -7.13 -14.48
C ILE A 169 4.92 -7.67 -15.68
#